data_AF-A0A2T6BTU3-F1
#
_entry.id   AF-A0A2T6BTU3-F1
#
_cell.length_a   1.000
_cell.length_b   1.000
_cell.length_c   1.000
_cell.angle_alpha   90.00
_cell.angle_beta   90.00
_cell.angle_gamma   90.00
#
_symmetry.space_group_name_H-M   'P 1'
#
loop_
_entity.id
_entity.type
_entity.pdbx_description
1 polymer ?
#
loop_
_entity_poly.entity_id
_entity_poly.type
_entity_poly.pdbx_seq_one_letter_code
_entity_poly.pdbx_strand_id
1 'polypeptide(L)' 'MEYHQIFIELDVKEKSLSEGLEAVIRQVEKKKEAEYTFIQQVIPHDERNFTVVVNYR' A
#
# COMPACT_ATOMS: atom_id res chain seq x y z
N MET A 1 4.26 -2.69 21.41
CA MET A 1 4.05 -1.64 20.40
C MET A 1 3.43 -2.32 19.21
N GLU A 2 2.17 -2.02 18.92
CA GLU A 2 1.37 -2.71 17.90
C GLU A 2 1.44 -1.95 16.57
N TYR A 3 1.39 -2.68 15.46
CA TYR A 3 1.25 -2.08 14.14
C TYR A 3 -0.22 -1.79 13.86
N HIS A 4 -0.50 -0.63 13.28
CA HIS A 4 -1.81 -0.33 12.74
C HIS A 4 -1.91 -0.84 11.30
N GLN A 5 -3.10 -1.27 10.90
CA GLN A 5 -3.36 -1.77 9.55
C GLN A 5 -4.26 -0.80 8.78
N ILE A 6 -4.01 -0.64 7.48
CA ILE A 6 -4.86 0.08 6.55
C ILE A 6 -4.99 -0.68 5.23
N PHE A 7 -6.18 -0.60 4.63
CA PHE A 7 -6.50 -1.15 3.33
C PHE A 7 -6.53 -0.02 2.30
N ILE A 8 -5.79 -0.19 1.21
CA ILE A 8 -5.68 0.82 0.15
C ILE A 8 -6.05 0.17 -1.18
N GLU A 9 -7.01 0.76 -1.88
CA GLU A 9 -7.30 0.40 -3.27
C GLU A 9 -6.23 1.03 -4.18
N LEU A 10 -5.62 0.20 -5.02
CA LEU A 10 -4.58 0.57 -5.96
C LEU A 10 -5.03 0.22 -7.38
N ASP A 11 -5.17 1.26 -8.21
CA ASP A 11 -5.28 1.15 -9.67
C ASP A 11 -3.93 1.51 -10.28
N VAL A 12 -3.26 0.53 -10.89
CA VAL A 12 -1.92 0.71 -11.48
C VAL A 12 -1.98 1.42 -12.84
N LYS A 13 -3.14 1.52 -13.49
CA LYS A 13 -3.32 2.16 -14.81
C LYS A 13 -2.28 1.67 -15.83
N GLU A 14 -1.43 2.58 -16.33
CA GLU A 14 -0.32 2.31 -17.26
C GLU A 14 1.03 2.14 -16.55
N LYS A 15 1.06 2.22 -15.22
CA LYS A 15 2.26 2.03 -14.40
C LYS A 15 2.45 0.57 -14.03
N SER A 16 3.67 0.22 -13.65
CA SER A 16 3.95 -1.09 -13.07
C SER A 16 3.33 -1.22 -11.68
N LEU A 17 2.97 -2.45 -11.30
CA LEU A 17 2.52 -2.74 -9.93
C LEU A 17 3.56 -2.30 -8.90
N SER A 18 4.85 -2.51 -9.16
CA SER A 18 5.95 -2.06 -8.29
C SER A 18 5.90 -0.57 -7.99
N GLU A 19 5.70 0.28 -9.01
CA GLU A 19 5.60 1.73 -8.81
C GLU A 19 4.34 2.10 -8.02
N GLY A 20 3.23 1.38 -8.24
CA GLY A 20 2.00 1.56 -7.47
C GLY A 20 2.19 1.23 -5.99
N LEU A 21 2.82 0.10 -5.67
CA LEU A 21 3.09 -0.33 -4.30
C LEU A 21 4.06 0.62 -3.57
N GLU A 22 5.09 1.11 -4.26
CA GLU A 22 6.00 2.12 -3.69
C GLU A 22 5.26 3.43 -3.38
N ALA A 23 4.38 3.87 -4.28
CA ALA A 23 3.55 5.05 -4.04
C ALA A 23 2.61 4.87 -2.84
N VAL A 24 2.06 3.67 -2.65
CA VAL A 24 1.21 3.33 -1.49
C VAL A 24 2.01 3.44 -0.19
N ILE A 25 3.23 2.87 -0.12
CA ILE A 25 4.10 2.98 1.07
C ILE A 25 4.38 4.44 1.40
N ARG A 26 4.89 5.22 0.43
CA ARG A 26 5.22 6.65 0.63
C ARG A 26 4.00 7.47 1.04
N GLN A 27 2.81 7.12 0.53
CA GLN A 27 1.57 7.79 0.89
C GLN A 27 1.20 7.51 2.35
N VAL A 28 1.34 6.27 2.82
CA VAL A 28 1.06 5.88 4.21
C VAL A 28 2.05 6.55 5.16
N GLU A 29 3.35 6.47 4.88
CA GLU A 29 4.41 7.14 5.66
C GLU A 29 4.10 8.63 5.83
N LYS A 30 3.78 9.32 4.73
CA LYS A 30 3.49 10.75 4.77
C LYS A 30 2.18 11.10 5.48
N LYS A 31 1.11 10.32 5.27
CA LYS A 31 -0.21 10.62 5.85
C LYS A 31 -0.33 10.26 7.31
N LYS A 32 0.43 9.25 7.76
CA LYS A 32 0.38 8.72 9.13
C LYS A 32 1.56 9.13 9.98
N GLU A 33 2.53 9.85 9.39
CA GLU A 33 3.81 10.18 10.04
C GLU A 33 4.48 8.92 10.60
N ALA A 34 4.36 7.81 9.87
CA ALA A 34 4.80 6.50 10.30
C ALA A 34 6.33 6.37 10.16
N GLU A 35 6.97 5.85 11.20
CA GLU A 35 8.40 5.54 11.22
C GLU A 35 8.69 4.24 10.44
N TYR A 36 7.74 3.30 10.47
CA TYR A 36 7.85 2.02 9.78
C TYR A 36 6.59 1.73 8.97
N THR A 37 6.76 1.40 7.69
CA THR A 37 5.65 1.02 6.81
C THR A 37 6.06 -0.17 5.94
N PHE A 38 5.20 -1.19 5.85
CA PHE A 38 5.41 -2.31 4.92
C PHE A 38 4.09 -2.90 4.43
N ILE A 39 4.16 -3.51 3.25
CA ILE A 39 3.02 -4.20 2.64
C ILE A 39 2.96 -5.62 3.19
N GLN A 40 1.84 -5.97 3.80
CA GLN A 40 1.58 -7.34 4.26
C GLN A 40 1.06 -8.22 3.13
N GLN A 41 0.13 -7.68 2.33
CA GLN A 41 -0.56 -8.45 1.30
C GLN A 41 -0.99 -7.55 0.15
N VAL A 42 -0.98 -8.12 -1.06
CA VAL A 42 -1.56 -7.53 -2.27
C VAL A 42 -2.60 -8.50 -2.80
N ILE A 43 -3.85 -8.08 -2.87
CA ILE A 43 -4.99 -8.88 -3.31
C ILE A 43 -5.41 -8.37 -4.70
N PRO A 44 -5.18 -9.14 -5.78
CA PRO A 44 -5.62 -8.75 -7.11
C PRO A 44 -7.14 -8.93 -7.27
N HIS A 45 -7.79 -7.95 -7.89
CA HIS A 45 -9.19 -8.05 -8.32
C HIS A 45 -9.30 -8.27 -9.82
N ASP A 46 -8.43 -7.61 -10.59
CA ASP A 46 -8.27 -7.79 -12.03
C ASP A 46 -6.83 -7.45 -12.46
N GLU A 47 -6.59 -7.25 -13.76
CA GLU A 47 -5.26 -6.95 -14.32
C GLU A 47 -4.65 -5.63 -13.81
N ARG A 48 -5.46 -4.73 -13.26
CA ARG A 48 -5.04 -3.36 -12.90
C ARG A 48 -5.43 -2.94 -11.48
N ASN A 49 -6.43 -3.58 -10.89
CA ASN A 49 -6.98 -3.19 -9.59
C ASN A 49 -6.57 -4.17 -8.49
N PHE A 50 -6.10 -3.63 -7.38
CA PHE A 50 -5.61 -4.38 -6.22
C PHE A 50 -6.11 -3.76 -4.92
N THR A 51 -6.32 -4.57 -3.89
CA THR A 51 -6.33 -4.11 -2.50
C THR A 51 -4.98 -4.40 -1.86
N VAL A 52 -4.34 -3.37 -1.33
CA VAL A 52 -3.05 -3.45 -0.64
C VAL A 52 -3.30 -3.33 0.86
N VAL A 53 -2.88 -4.34 1.61
CA VAL A 53 -2.90 -4.34 3.07
C VAL A 53 -1.55 -3.83 3.55
N VAL A 54 -1.55 -2.68 4.23
CA VAL A 54 -0.34 -2.01 4.70
C VAL A 54 -0.35 -1.96 6.22
N ASN A 55 0.77 -2.34 6.83
CA ASN A 55 1.00 -2.13 8.26
C ASN A 55 1.92 -0.94 8.44
N TYR A 56 1.61 -0.11 9.43
CA TYR A 56 2.42 1.05 9.79
C TYR A 56 2.53 1.22 11.31
N ARG A 57 3.60 1.89 11.73
CA ARG A 57 3.85 2.27 13.12
C ARG A 57 4.41 3.68 13.16
#